data_AF-A0A2P5K7X4-F1
#
_entry.id   AF-A0A2P5K7X4-F1
#
_cell.length_a   1.000
_cell.length_b   1.000
_cell.length_c   1.000
_cell.angle_alpha   90.00
_cell.angle_beta   90.00
_cell.angle_gamma   90.00
#
_symmetry.space_group_name_H-M   'P 1'
#
loop_
_entity.id
_entity.type
_entity.pdbx_description
1 polymer ?
#
loop_
_entity_poly.entity_id
_entity_poly.type
_entity_poly.pdbx_seq_one_letter_code
_entity_poly.pdbx_strand_id
1 'polypeptide(L)' 'MLAERYERKSIVITTNLVFSEWERIFKDPMTTLAAIDCVVHHSVILDLMSVESYRAKAAGAKPTGSAPVAA' A
#
# COMPACT_ATOMS: atom_id res chain seq x y z
N MET A 1 -5.80 11.55 -15.88
CA MET A 1 -5.67 11.73 -14.41
C MET A 1 -4.26 11.45 -13.84
N LEU A 2 -3.66 10.25 -13.99
CA LEU A 2 -2.29 10.00 -13.48
C LEU A 2 -1.21 10.60 -14.42
N ALA A 3 -1.29 10.29 -15.72
CA ALA A 3 -0.41 10.87 -16.75
C ALA A 3 -0.50 12.40 -16.85
N GLU A 4 -1.63 13.01 -16.47
CA GLU A 4 -1.78 14.48 -16.45
C GLU A 4 -0.98 15.16 -15.32
N ARG A 5 -0.65 14.42 -14.27
CA ARG A 5 0.13 14.91 -13.13
C ARG A 5 1.59 14.52 -13.19
N TYR A 6 1.91 13.50 -14.00
CA TYR A 6 3.27 13.11 -14.33
C TYR A 6 4.10 14.35 -14.71
N GLU A 7 5.23 14.54 -14.03
CA GLU A 7 6.16 15.67 -14.20
C GLU A 7 5.59 17.08 -13.92
N ARG A 8 4.30 17.20 -13.57
CA ARG A 8 3.66 18.49 -13.32
C ARG A 8 3.42 18.77 -11.84
N LYS A 9 3.11 17.75 -11.02
CA LYS A 9 2.88 17.88 -9.58
C LYS A 9 3.25 16.60 -8.83
N SER A 10 3.72 16.73 -7.59
CA SER A 10 3.99 15.59 -6.71
C SER A 10 2.71 14.83 -6.36
N ILE A 11 2.81 13.50 -6.27
CA ILE A 11 1.73 12.60 -5.86
C ILE A 11 2.28 11.65 -4.79
N VAL A 12 1.49 11.40 -3.75
CA VAL A 12 1.74 10.33 -2.78
C VAL A 12 0.76 9.21 -3.05
N ILE A 13 1.26 7.99 -3.25
CA ILE A 13 0.47 6.78 -3.48
C ILE A 13 0.80 5.79 -2.37
N THR A 14 -0.22 5.26 -1.70
CA THR A 14 -0.10 4.17 -0.73
C THR A 14 -0.80 2.94 -1.29
N THR A 15 -0.10 1.82 -1.38
CA THR A 15 -0.65 0.55 -1.82
C THR A 15 -0.25 -0.55 -0.84
N ASN A 16 -1.15 -1.51 -0.63
CA ASN A 16 -0.87 -2.74 0.10
C ASN A 16 -0.49 -3.90 -0.84
N LEU A 17 -0.31 -3.61 -2.13
CA LEU A 17 0.05 -4.58 -3.17
C LEU A 17 1.43 -4.23 -3.73
N VAL A 18 2.26 -5.25 -3.90
CA VAL A 18 3.55 -5.12 -4.59
C VAL A 18 3.33 -4.88 -6.08
N PHE A 19 4.29 -4.25 -6.77
CA PHE A 19 4.14 -3.90 -8.20
C PHE A 19 3.83 -5.11 -9.10
N SER A 20 4.34 -6.31 -8.77
CA SER A 20 4.02 -7.53 -9.51
C SER A 20 2.54 -7.92 -9.44
N GLU A 21 1.80 -7.45 -8.44
CA GLU A 21 0.36 -7.73 -8.28
C GLU A 21 -0.54 -6.66 -8.92
N TRP A 22 0.04 -5.57 -9.45
CA TRP A 22 -0.74 -4.49 -10.06
C TRP A 22 -1.44 -4.91 -11.35
N GLU A 23 -0.99 -5.99 -11.99
CA GLU A 23 -1.66 -6.59 -13.15
C GLU A 23 -3.11 -6.99 -12.82
N ARG A 24 -3.38 -7.37 -11.56
CA ARG A 24 -4.74 -7.69 -11.08
C ARG A 24 -5.68 -6.49 -11.13
N ILE A 25 -5.14 -5.27 -11.08
CA ILE A 25 -5.90 -4.02 -11.10
C ILE A 25 -6.12 -3.56 -12.54
N PHE A 26 -5.04 -3.50 -13.31
CA PHE A 26 -5.04 -2.93 -14.66
C PHE A 26 -5.48 -3.92 -15.74
N LYS A 27 -5.61 -5.22 -15.43
CA LYS A 27 -6.11 -6.33 -16.27
C LYS A 27 -5.30 -6.61 -17.54
N ASP A 28 -4.50 -5.66 -18.00
CA ASP A 28 -3.62 -5.73 -19.15
C ASP A 28 -2.17 -5.43 -18.72
N PRO A 29 -1.21 -6.32 -19.05
CA PRO A 29 0.20 -6.16 -18.67
C PRO A 29 0.83 -4.88 -19.22
N MET A 30 0.52 -4.50 -20.47
CA MET A 30 1.12 -3.32 -21.11
C MET A 30 0.70 -2.04 -20.41
N THR A 31 -0.58 -1.93 -20.05
CA THR A 31 -1.14 -0.80 -19.32
C THR A 31 -0.59 -0.73 -17.89
N THR A 32 -0.41 -1.88 -17.24
CA THR A 32 0.20 -1.98 -15.91
C THR A 32 1.63 -1.44 -15.92
N LEU A 33 2.44 -1.88 -16.87
CA LEU A 33 3.83 -1.45 -17.01
C LEU A 33 3.92 0.05 -17.30
N ALA A 34 3.08 0.57 -18.20
CA ALA A 34 3.04 1.99 -18.50
C ALA A 34 2.66 2.84 -17.27
N ALA A 35 1.71 2.37 -16.45
CA ALA A 35 1.34 3.06 -15.22
C ALA A 35 2.45 3.03 -14.17
N ILE A 36 3.14 1.89 -14.01
CA ILE A 36 4.28 1.76 -13.11
C ILE A 36 5.39 2.70 -13.55
N ASP A 37 5.77 2.68 -14.84
CA ASP A 37 6.82 3.52 -15.42
C ASP A 37 6.61 5.01 -15.11
N CYS A 38 5.39 5.52 -15.35
CA CYS A 38 5.04 6.90 -14.99
C CYS A 38 5.17 7.20 -13.48
N VAL A 39 4.87 6.25 -12.59
CA VAL A 39 4.98 6.49 -11.15
C VAL A 39 6.42 6.42 -10.69
N VAL A 40 7.21 5.47 -11.21
CA VAL A 40 8.55 5.19 -10.68
C VAL A 40 9.61 6.15 -11.20
N HIS A 41 9.45 6.72 -12.40
CA HIS A 41 10.47 7.54 -13.07
C HIS A 41 11.03 8.68 -12.19
N HIS A 42 10.18 9.32 -11.39
CA HIS A 42 10.58 10.36 -10.42
C HIS A 42 9.96 10.13 -9.04
N SER A 43 10.21 8.97 -8.43
CA SER A 43 9.67 8.63 -7.11
C SER A 43 10.74 8.23 -6.10
N VAL A 44 10.34 8.33 -4.83
CA VAL A 44 11.00 7.66 -3.72
C VAL A 44 10.07 6.56 -3.25
N ILE A 45 10.51 5.30 -3.37
CA ILE A 45 9.73 4.14 -2.93
C ILE A 45 10.04 3.88 -1.46
N LEU A 46 9.00 3.91 -0.63
CA LEU A 46 9.09 3.55 0.78
C LEU A 46 8.42 2.18 0.97
N ASP A 47 9.23 1.16 1.25
CA ASP A 47 8.72 -0.17 1.56
C ASP A 47 8.20 -0.21 3.01
N LEU A 48 6.88 -0.26 3.16
CA LEU A 48 6.19 -0.34 4.45
C LEU A 48 5.71 -1.76 4.77
N MET A 49 5.92 -2.74 3.88
CA MET A 49 5.41 -4.11 4.07
C MET A 49 6.17 -4.85 5.16
N SER A 50 7.42 -4.45 5.43
CA SER A 50 8.24 -4.98 6.52
C SER A 50 7.94 -4.35 7.89
N VAL A 51 7.13 -3.28 7.92
CA VAL A 51 6.82 -2.55 9.15
C VAL A 51 5.65 -3.22 9.87
N GLU A 52 5.83 -3.49 11.16
CA GLU A 52 4.77 -4.03 12.00
C GLU A 52 3.53 -3.12 12.01
N SER A 53 2.35 -3.72 11.84
CA SER A 53 1.08 -2.99 11.83
C SER A 53 0.87 -2.22 13.14
N TYR A 54 0.72 -0.90 13.01
CA TYR A 54 0.41 -0.02 14.14
C TYR A 54 -0.85 -0.47 14.89
N ARG A 55 -1.86 -0.95 14.14
CA ARG A 55 -3.13 -1.44 14.72
C ARG A 55 -2.93 -2.73 15.52
N ALA A 56 -2.04 -3.62 15.06
CA ALA A 56 -1.73 -4.87 15.77
C ALA A 56 -1.02 -4.59 17.10
N LYS A 57 -0.07 -3.63 17.11
CA LYS A 57 0.60 -3.17 18.35
C LYS A 57 -0.40 -2.60 19.36
N ALA A 58 -1.29 -1.73 18.90
CA ALA A 58 -2.32 -1.14 19.76
C ALA A 58 -3.29 -2.20 20.34
N ALA A 59 -3.62 -3.23 19.56
CA ALA A 59 -4.45 -4.34 20.02
C ALA A 59 -3.73 -5.20 21.07
N GLY A 60 -2.44 -5.52 20.87
CA GLY A 60 -1.63 -6.27 21.84
C GLY A 60 -1.31 -5.50 23.13
N ALA A 61 -1.27 -4.16 23.06
CA ALA A 61 -1.07 -3.29 24.23
C ALA A 61 -2.34 -3.12 25.08
N LYS A 62 -3.52 -3.46 24.55
CA LYS A 62 -4.76 -3.46 25.34
C LYS A 62 -4.77 -4.77 26.15
N PRO A 63 -4.75 -4.74 27.49
CA PRO A 63 -4.88 -5.97 28.26
C PRO A 63 -6.21 -6.59 27.89
N THR A 64 -6.16 -7.78 27.30
CA THR A 64 -7.34 -8.58 26.98
C THR A 64 -8.00 -9.00 28.29
N GLY A 65 -8.78 -8.10 28.88
CA GLY A 65 -9.70 -8.40 29.97
C GLY A 65 -10.90 -9.15 29.42
N SER A 66 -10.69 -10.40 28.99
CA SER A 66 -11.77 -11.39 28.92
C SER A 66 -11.69 -12.22 30.19
N ALA A 67 -12.38 -11.74 31.23
CA ALA A 67 -12.70 -12.56 32.38
C ALA A 67 -13.42 -13.83 31.90
N PRO A 68 -13.14 -15.01 32.48
CA PRO A 68 -13.94 -16.19 32.19
C PRO A 68 -15.36 -15.91 32.71
N VAL A 69 -16.34 -15.89 31.82
CA VAL A 69 -17.75 -15.99 32.20
C VAL A 69 -17.91 -17.38 32.79
N ALA A 70 -17.94 -17.44 34.12
CA ALA A 70 -18.49 -18.57 34.85
C ALA A 70 -20.01 -18.53 34.68
N ALA A 71 -20.55 -19.59 34.07
CA ALA A 71 -21.93 -20.05 34.21
C ALA A 71 -21.93 -21.56 34.03
#